data_AF-A0A7S3BSU9-F1
#
_entry.id   AF-A0A7S3BSU9-F1
#
_cell.length_a   1.000
_cell.length_b   1.000
_cell.length_c   1.000
_cell.angle_alpha   90.00
_cell.angle_beta   90.00
_cell.angle_gamma   90.00
#
_symmetry.space_group_name_H-M   'P 1'
#
loop_
_entity.id
_entity.type
_entity.pdbx_description
1 polymer ?
#
loop_
_entity_poly.entity_id
_entity_poly.type
_entity_poly.pdbx_seq_one_letter_code
_entity_poly.pdbx_strand_id
1 'polypeptide(L)'
;PRSLLACLAVSYPPPTHHHNAMPKRTSGGASGSQGKKARVEPPRSGPRASLESAHHVLVQALLKERYMLEDEARKVYLDATANVGGEDFDERAYQEYWRVINKELDFVGLGLRRTKYRHDGRLYVGIVNKVADDAAKAAGSQLTSNELSMFRLIVEEINTNCPDGELPAMQAINVRLPDELEEGATQAQQTQFMHTQHVANMGSSAKEAALLKMEAEGWIANDDGIVTLGVRTYLELEDLLSA
;
A
#
# COMPACT_ATOMS: atom_id res chain seq x y z
N PRO A 1 -20.96 14.71 -28.89
CA PRO A 1 -19.98 15.68 -28.38
C PRO A 1 -20.66 16.78 -27.53
N ARG A 2 -20.71 16.60 -26.21
CA ARG A 2 -20.97 17.67 -25.24
C ARG A 2 -20.46 17.23 -23.86
N SER A 3 -19.64 18.12 -23.31
CA SER A 3 -18.93 18.07 -22.04
C SER A 3 -19.84 17.78 -20.84
N LEU A 4 -19.38 16.90 -19.94
CA LEU A 4 -19.84 16.78 -18.55
C LEU A 4 -18.60 16.71 -17.65
N LEU A 5 -18.04 17.88 -17.37
CA LEU A 5 -17.02 18.08 -16.35
C LEU A 5 -17.61 19.05 -15.33
N ALA A 6 -18.22 18.50 -14.28
CA ALA A 6 -18.70 19.28 -13.15
C ALA A 6 -18.79 18.43 -11.87
N CYS A 7 -18.08 18.90 -10.85
CA CYS A 7 -18.41 18.87 -9.42
C CYS A 7 -18.14 17.59 -8.61
N LEU A 8 -16.95 17.54 -8.00
CA LEU A 8 -16.80 17.18 -6.59
C LEU A 8 -15.84 18.17 -5.92
N ALA A 9 -16.41 19.26 -5.40
CA ALA A 9 -15.73 20.14 -4.46
C ALA A 9 -15.98 19.61 -3.04
N VAL A 10 -14.95 19.05 -2.40
CA VAL A 10 -14.96 18.82 -0.95
C VAL A 10 -14.23 19.98 -0.30
N SER A 11 -15.01 20.90 0.27
CA SER A 11 -14.56 22.03 1.06
C SER A 11 -14.20 21.55 2.47
N TYR A 12 -12.91 21.53 2.80
CA TYR A 12 -12.47 21.36 4.19
C TYR A 12 -12.41 22.73 4.89
N PRO A 13 -13.09 22.93 6.04
CA PRO A 13 -12.93 24.14 6.83
C PRO A 13 -11.57 24.17 7.55
N PRO A 14 -10.95 25.35 7.73
CA PRO A 14 -9.67 25.47 8.41
C PRO A 14 -9.81 25.22 9.93
N PRO A 15 -8.78 24.63 10.58
CA PRO A 15 -8.83 24.31 12.00
C PRO A 15 -8.76 25.57 12.87
N THR A 16 -9.71 25.67 13.80
CA THR A 16 -9.77 26.70 14.85
C THR A 16 -8.66 26.49 15.88
N HIS A 17 -7.77 27.47 16.01
CA HIS A 17 -6.79 27.52 17.09
C HIS A 17 -7.49 27.74 18.44
N HIS A 18 -7.51 26.72 19.29
CA HIS A 18 -7.84 26.87 20.70
C HIS A 18 -6.71 27.63 21.42
N HIS A 19 -6.98 28.89 21.74
CA HIS A 19 -6.20 29.68 22.69
C HIS A 19 -6.35 29.10 24.10
N ASN A 20 -5.30 28.47 24.61
CA ASN A 20 -5.14 28.28 26.05
C ASN A 20 -4.58 29.57 26.65
N ALA A 21 -5.40 30.27 27.44
CA ALA A 21 -5.01 31.37 28.30
C ALA A 21 -4.50 30.83 29.64
N MET A 22 -3.44 31.45 30.18
CA MET A 22 -3.09 31.63 31.61
C MET A 22 -1.62 32.10 31.74
N PRO A 23 -1.19 32.73 32.85
CA PRO A 23 -1.57 34.05 33.33
C PRO A 23 -0.37 35.03 33.41
N LYS A 24 -0.67 36.33 33.53
CA LYS A 24 0.29 37.42 33.73
C LYS A 24 1.06 37.29 35.06
N ARG A 25 2.39 37.48 35.03
CA ARG A 25 3.14 38.12 36.12
C ARG A 25 4.19 39.10 35.57
N THR A 26 4.14 40.29 36.17
CA THR A 26 5.10 41.41 36.24
C THR A 26 6.52 40.91 36.61
N SER A 27 7.67 41.55 36.40
CA SER A 27 8.12 42.93 36.16
C SER A 27 9.66 42.88 36.06
N GLY A 28 10.30 43.91 35.51
CA GLY A 28 11.71 44.24 35.82
C GLY A 28 12.63 44.23 34.60
N GLY A 29 13.12 45.41 34.21
CA GLY A 29 13.99 45.59 33.06
C GLY A 29 15.48 45.51 33.35
N ALA A 30 16.29 45.55 32.29
CA ALA A 30 17.56 46.26 32.17
C ALA A 30 18.17 46.04 30.77
N SER A 31 18.58 47.17 30.18
CA SER A 31 19.71 47.41 29.27
C SER A 31 20.62 46.24 28.88
N GLY A 32 20.99 46.16 27.58
CA GLY A 32 22.20 45.42 27.18
C GLY A 32 22.36 45.06 25.71
N SER A 33 22.93 45.99 24.94
CA SER A 33 23.92 45.77 23.85
C SER A 33 23.67 44.77 22.71
N GLN A 34 23.73 45.34 21.51
CA GLN A 34 23.82 44.73 20.18
C GLN A 34 24.88 43.63 20.06
N GLY A 35 24.49 42.49 19.50
CA GLY A 35 25.37 41.50 18.89
C GLY A 35 24.79 41.06 17.55
N LYS A 36 25.34 41.56 16.43
CA LYS A 36 25.00 41.12 15.08
C LYS A 36 25.42 39.65 14.90
N LYS A 37 24.48 38.71 14.99
CA LYS A 37 24.67 37.36 14.46
C LYS A 37 24.31 37.36 12.98
N ALA A 38 25.32 37.15 12.14
CA ALA A 38 25.11 36.90 10.72
C ALA A 38 24.22 35.64 10.57
N ARG A 39 23.08 35.83 9.92
CA ARG A 39 22.19 34.76 9.49
C ARG A 39 22.94 33.96 8.43
N VAL A 40 23.46 32.80 8.80
CA VAL A 40 23.93 31.80 7.84
C VAL A 40 22.69 31.28 7.12
N GLU A 41 22.50 31.69 5.88
CA GLU A 41 21.49 31.05 5.02
C GLU A 41 21.87 29.58 4.85
N PRO A 42 20.94 28.63 5.06
CA PRO A 42 21.20 27.24 4.74
C PRO A 42 21.51 27.13 3.24
N PRO A 43 22.43 26.23 2.83
CA PRO A 43 22.79 26.07 1.43
C PRO A 43 21.52 25.82 0.63
N ARG A 44 21.32 26.65 -0.41
CA ARG A 44 20.23 26.49 -1.39
C ARG A 44 20.31 25.06 -1.90
N SER A 45 19.35 24.23 -1.49
CA SER A 45 19.15 22.93 -2.09
C SER A 45 19.07 23.13 -3.59
N GLY A 46 19.97 22.48 -4.34
CA GLY A 46 19.86 22.40 -5.79
C GLY A 46 18.46 21.92 -6.21
N PRO A 47 18.09 22.08 -7.49
CA PRO A 47 16.76 21.72 -7.95
C PRO A 47 16.47 20.28 -7.54
N ARG A 48 15.57 20.10 -6.58
CA ARG A 48 14.99 18.79 -6.29
C ARG A 48 14.29 18.42 -7.59
N ALA A 49 14.64 17.29 -8.19
CA ALA A 49 13.82 16.67 -9.21
C ALA A 49 12.43 16.49 -8.60
N SER A 50 11.55 17.45 -8.84
CA SER A 50 10.21 17.50 -8.27
C SER A 50 9.31 16.69 -9.20
N LEU A 51 8.31 16.02 -8.64
CA LEU A 51 7.29 15.37 -9.44
C LEU A 51 6.63 16.41 -10.37
N GLU A 52 6.95 16.32 -11.65
CA GLU A 52 6.20 17.05 -12.68
C GLU A 52 4.77 16.52 -12.77
N SER A 53 3.87 17.30 -13.36
CA SER A 53 2.45 16.92 -13.54
C SER A 53 2.28 15.55 -14.19
N ALA A 54 3.17 15.17 -15.13
CA ALA A 54 3.15 13.86 -15.76
C ALA A 54 3.30 12.72 -14.74
N HIS A 55 4.28 12.82 -13.82
CA HIS A 55 4.49 11.82 -12.76
C HIS A 55 3.26 11.62 -11.88
N HIS A 56 2.56 12.72 -11.56
CA HIS A 56 1.35 12.65 -10.76
C HIS A 56 0.22 11.86 -11.45
N VAL A 57 0.15 11.85 -12.78
CA VAL A 57 -0.87 11.08 -13.53
C VAL A 57 -0.72 9.59 -13.25
N LEU A 58 0.48 9.04 -13.37
CA LEU A 58 0.70 7.61 -13.10
C LEU A 58 0.44 7.28 -11.63
N VAL A 59 0.92 8.11 -10.70
CA VAL A 59 0.70 7.90 -9.26
C VAL A 59 -0.80 7.92 -8.94
N GLN A 60 -1.57 8.88 -9.46
CA GLN A 60 -3.01 8.95 -9.25
C GLN A 60 -3.75 7.77 -9.88
N ALA A 61 -3.37 7.34 -11.08
CA ALA A 61 -3.95 6.17 -11.73
C ALA A 61 -3.74 4.92 -10.87
N LEU A 62 -2.53 4.72 -10.33
CA LEU A 62 -2.22 3.59 -9.46
C LEU A 62 -2.90 3.68 -8.09
N LEU A 63 -3.06 4.87 -7.50
CA LEU A 63 -3.83 5.00 -6.25
C LEU A 63 -5.32 4.69 -6.45
N LYS A 64 -5.86 4.96 -7.65
CA LYS A 64 -7.25 4.68 -8.01
C LYS A 64 -7.50 3.21 -8.29
N GLU A 65 -6.66 2.58 -9.10
CA GLU A 65 -6.82 1.18 -9.55
C GLU A 65 -6.06 0.17 -8.66
N ARG A 66 -5.28 0.65 -7.69
CA ARG A 66 -4.31 -0.06 -6.81
C ARG A 66 -3.10 -0.65 -7.54
N TYR A 67 -3.34 -1.33 -8.64
CA TYR A 67 -2.33 -1.85 -9.54
C TYR A 67 -2.85 -1.83 -10.97
N MET A 68 -1.95 -1.94 -11.94
CA MET A 68 -2.29 -2.06 -13.36
C MET A 68 -1.24 -2.91 -14.08
N LEU A 69 -1.53 -3.31 -15.30
CA LEU A 69 -0.54 -4.00 -16.13
C LEU A 69 0.60 -3.04 -16.51
N GLU A 70 1.82 -3.56 -16.64
CA GLU A 70 2.95 -2.74 -17.05
C GLU A 70 2.72 -2.08 -18.43
N ASP A 71 2.06 -2.78 -19.36
CA ASP A 71 1.69 -2.22 -20.66
C ASP A 71 0.71 -1.04 -20.53
N GLU A 72 -0.17 -1.06 -19.53
CA GLU A 72 -1.10 0.04 -19.23
C GLU A 72 -0.36 1.20 -18.56
N ALA A 73 0.54 0.91 -17.62
CA ALA A 73 1.40 1.92 -17.01
C ALA A 73 2.28 2.63 -18.06
N ARG A 74 2.78 1.89 -19.05
CA ARG A 74 3.52 2.45 -20.21
C ARG A 74 2.63 3.35 -21.06
N LYS A 75 1.37 2.98 -21.31
CA LYS A 75 0.40 3.85 -22.01
C LYS A 75 0.11 5.12 -21.22
N VAL A 76 -0.13 5.02 -19.92
CA VAL A 76 -0.34 6.18 -19.04
C VAL A 76 0.88 7.11 -19.05
N TYR A 77 2.09 6.53 -19.02
CA TYR A 77 3.33 7.29 -19.18
C TYR A 77 3.36 8.02 -20.52
N LEU A 78 3.18 7.30 -21.63
CA LEU A 78 3.19 7.88 -22.97
C LEU A 78 2.15 8.99 -23.11
N ASP A 79 0.92 8.79 -22.65
CA ASP A 79 -0.14 9.81 -22.69
C ASP A 79 0.21 11.03 -21.85
N ALA A 80 0.84 10.83 -20.68
CA ALA A 80 1.26 11.91 -19.80
C ALA A 80 2.48 12.68 -20.34
N THR A 81 3.35 12.03 -21.12
CA THR A 81 4.60 12.61 -21.65
C THR A 81 4.56 12.93 -23.15
N ALA A 82 3.51 12.56 -23.89
CA ALA A 82 3.39 12.79 -25.34
C ALA A 82 3.49 14.27 -25.72
N ASN A 83 3.26 15.18 -24.77
CA ASN A 83 3.49 16.62 -24.95
C ASN A 83 4.98 17.02 -24.93
N VAL A 84 5.92 16.10 -24.69
CA VAL A 84 7.37 16.35 -24.49
C VAL A 84 8.23 15.86 -25.68
N GLY A 85 7.64 15.20 -26.67
CA GLY A 85 8.27 14.94 -27.97
C GLY A 85 8.68 13.48 -28.19
N GLY A 86 7.92 12.80 -29.04
CA GLY A 86 8.22 11.46 -29.58
C GLY A 86 7.05 10.50 -29.42
N GLU A 87 6.61 9.88 -30.52
CA GLU A 87 5.63 8.77 -30.52
C GLU A 87 6.28 7.42 -30.18
N ASP A 88 7.62 7.36 -30.18
CA ASP A 88 8.39 6.15 -29.92
C ASP A 88 8.67 5.98 -28.41
N PHE A 89 8.39 4.79 -27.90
CA PHE A 89 8.64 4.45 -26.50
C PHE A 89 10.16 4.30 -26.23
N ASP A 90 10.70 5.16 -25.36
CA ASP A 90 12.08 5.07 -24.85
C ASP A 90 12.10 4.44 -23.45
N GLU A 91 12.62 3.20 -23.38
CA GLU A 91 12.77 2.45 -22.12
C GLU A 91 13.66 3.18 -21.10
N ARG A 92 14.69 3.92 -21.54
CA ARG A 92 15.56 4.66 -20.61
C ARG A 92 14.83 5.84 -20.00
N ALA A 93 14.06 6.57 -20.81
CA ALA A 93 13.23 7.68 -20.33
C ALA A 93 12.14 7.17 -19.37
N TYR A 94 11.53 6.02 -19.66
CA TYR A 94 10.57 5.37 -18.76
C TYR A 94 11.20 4.95 -17.42
N GLN A 95 12.41 4.38 -17.44
CA GLN A 95 13.14 4.02 -16.22
C GLN A 95 13.51 5.25 -15.38
N GLU A 96 13.90 6.34 -16.01
CA GLU A 96 14.21 7.59 -15.31
C GLU A 96 12.94 8.20 -14.68
N TYR A 97 11.83 8.22 -15.43
CA TYR A 97 10.51 8.63 -14.94
C TYR A 97 10.11 7.82 -13.69
N TRP A 98 10.32 6.49 -13.72
CA TRP A 98 10.09 5.61 -12.58
C TRP A 98 10.99 5.94 -11.38
N ARG A 99 12.27 6.21 -11.64
CA ARG A 99 13.27 6.54 -10.61
C ARG A 99 12.90 7.84 -9.87
N VAL A 100 12.40 8.85 -10.58
CA VAL A 100 11.94 10.10 -9.99
C VAL A 100 10.74 9.86 -9.08
N ILE A 101 9.74 9.08 -9.54
CA ILE A 101 8.58 8.70 -8.71
C ILE A 101 9.05 7.98 -7.44
N ASN A 102 9.86 6.94 -7.59
CA ASN A 102 10.31 6.13 -6.47
C ASN A 102 11.08 6.92 -5.43
N LYS A 103 11.92 7.86 -5.87
CA LYS A 103 12.67 8.74 -4.97
C LYS A 103 11.75 9.62 -4.11
N GLU A 104 10.69 10.17 -4.71
CA GLU A 104 9.78 11.07 -4.00
C GLU A 104 8.78 10.30 -3.12
N LEU A 105 8.36 9.09 -3.53
CA LEU A 105 7.55 8.19 -2.69
C LEU A 105 8.32 7.62 -1.49
N ASP A 106 9.64 7.46 -1.61
CA ASP A 106 10.48 6.91 -0.54
C ASP A 106 10.37 7.72 0.76
N PHE A 107 10.22 9.05 0.65
CA PHE A 107 10.07 9.94 1.79
C PHE A 107 8.86 9.60 2.66
N VAL A 108 7.79 9.08 2.08
CA VAL A 108 6.56 8.66 2.79
C VAL A 108 6.52 7.16 3.04
N GLY A 109 7.64 6.45 2.82
CA GLY A 109 7.72 5.00 2.99
C GLY A 109 6.91 4.22 1.96
N LEU A 110 6.65 4.81 0.79
CA LEU A 110 5.98 4.14 -0.33
C LEU A 110 6.99 3.86 -1.45
N GLY A 111 6.63 2.95 -2.34
CA GLY A 111 7.42 2.65 -3.52
C GLY A 111 6.56 2.16 -4.66
N LEU A 112 6.99 2.46 -5.88
CA LEU A 112 6.48 1.87 -7.08
C LEU A 112 7.22 0.54 -7.32
N ARG A 113 6.47 -0.57 -7.32
CA ARG A 113 7.00 -1.93 -7.50
C ARG A 113 6.42 -2.56 -8.77
N ARG A 114 7.21 -3.46 -9.35
CA ARG A 114 6.79 -4.34 -10.44
C ARG A 114 6.88 -5.79 -9.95
N THR A 115 5.86 -6.61 -10.24
CA THR A 115 5.90 -8.05 -10.00
C THR A 115 5.38 -8.82 -11.22
N LYS A 116 5.84 -10.05 -11.41
CA LYS A 116 5.29 -10.97 -12.40
C LYS A 116 4.23 -11.82 -11.71
N TYR A 117 2.98 -11.70 -12.15
CA TYR A 117 1.90 -12.47 -11.56
C TYR A 117 1.99 -13.93 -12.03
N ARG A 118 1.96 -14.88 -11.09
CA ARG A 118 2.23 -16.29 -11.38
C ARG A 118 1.17 -16.91 -12.29
N HIS A 119 -0.10 -16.52 -12.12
CA HIS A 119 -1.22 -17.17 -12.78
C HIS A 119 -1.33 -16.85 -14.28
N ASP A 120 -1.08 -15.61 -14.68
CA ASP A 120 -1.14 -15.21 -16.09
C ASP A 120 0.24 -14.91 -16.71
N GLY A 121 1.29 -14.90 -15.90
CA GLY A 121 2.65 -14.60 -16.31
C GLY A 121 2.90 -13.14 -16.72
N ARG A 122 1.94 -12.23 -16.48
CA ARG A 122 2.02 -10.83 -16.90
C ARG A 122 2.70 -9.97 -15.83
N LEU A 123 3.22 -8.83 -16.25
CA LEU A 123 3.86 -7.87 -15.36
C LEU A 123 2.83 -6.85 -14.88
N TYR A 124 2.78 -6.70 -13.56
CA TYR A 124 1.92 -5.77 -12.87
C TYR A 124 2.75 -4.74 -12.11
N VAL A 125 2.18 -3.55 -12.01
CA VAL A 125 2.76 -2.38 -11.37
C VAL A 125 1.82 -1.90 -10.29
N GLY A 126 2.35 -1.56 -9.11
CA GLY A 126 1.56 -1.02 -8.00
C GLY A 126 2.38 -0.14 -7.08
N ILE A 127 1.69 0.69 -6.30
CA ILE A 127 2.30 1.42 -5.19
C ILE A 127 2.22 0.54 -3.94
N VAL A 128 3.37 0.27 -3.34
CA VAL A 128 3.53 -0.60 -2.18
C VAL A 128 4.02 0.20 -0.99
N ASN A 129 3.67 -0.26 0.21
CA ASN A 129 4.23 0.25 1.45
C ASN A 129 5.56 -0.45 1.75
N LYS A 130 6.59 0.32 2.11
CA LYS A 130 7.93 -0.19 2.45
C LYS A 130 8.18 -0.30 3.96
N VAL A 131 7.26 0.16 4.80
CA VAL A 131 7.51 0.26 6.24
C VAL A 131 7.09 -1.02 6.96
N ALA A 132 8.10 -1.85 7.24
CA ALA A 132 8.28 -3.13 7.98
C ALA A 132 7.20 -3.74 8.91
N ASP A 133 6.04 -3.11 9.15
CA ASP A 133 4.90 -3.74 9.83
C ASP A 133 4.05 -4.50 8.79
N ASP A 134 4.71 -5.39 8.05
CA ASP A 134 4.39 -5.72 6.66
C ASP A 134 3.03 -6.42 6.48
N ALA A 135 2.62 -7.27 7.42
CA ALA A 135 1.27 -7.84 7.40
C ALA A 135 0.24 -7.03 8.21
N ALA A 136 0.65 -6.04 9.01
CA ALA A 136 -0.26 -5.15 9.76
C ALA A 136 -0.66 -3.92 8.94
N LYS A 137 0.06 -3.60 7.85
CA LYS A 137 -0.21 -2.48 6.92
C LYS A 137 -0.79 -2.87 5.56
N ALA A 138 -0.75 -4.15 5.16
CA ALA A 138 -1.64 -4.68 4.11
C ALA A 138 -3.10 -4.23 4.37
N ALA A 139 -3.47 -4.11 5.65
CA ALA A 139 -4.71 -3.53 6.15
C ALA A 139 -4.71 -1.99 6.29
N GLY A 140 -4.21 -1.24 5.31
CA GLY A 140 -4.46 0.20 5.18
C GLY A 140 -5.96 0.52 4.99
N SER A 141 -6.72 0.40 6.07
CA SER A 141 -8.14 0.71 6.33
C SER A 141 -9.25 -0.29 5.96
N GLN A 142 -9.06 -1.24 5.03
CA GLN A 142 -10.22 -2.02 4.57
C GLN A 142 -10.43 -3.34 5.30
N LEU A 143 -9.40 -4.15 5.59
CA LEU A 143 -9.60 -5.44 6.26
C LEU A 143 -9.60 -5.31 7.80
N THR A 144 -10.52 -5.99 8.46
CA THR A 144 -10.57 -6.11 9.94
C THR A 144 -9.49 -7.05 10.47
N SER A 145 -9.24 -7.04 11.78
CA SER A 145 -8.27 -7.96 12.40
C SER A 145 -8.59 -9.45 12.14
N ASN A 146 -9.88 -9.81 12.14
CA ASN A 146 -10.33 -11.17 11.89
C ASN A 146 -10.16 -11.55 10.41
N GLU A 147 -10.50 -10.64 9.50
CA GLU A 147 -10.28 -10.82 8.06
C GLU A 147 -8.78 -10.96 7.75
N LEU A 148 -7.94 -10.12 8.36
CA LEU A 148 -6.49 -10.21 8.21
C LEU A 148 -5.94 -11.53 8.74
N SER A 149 -6.45 -12.01 9.87
CA SER A 149 -6.08 -13.32 10.41
C SER A 149 -6.47 -14.44 9.44
N MET A 150 -7.67 -14.39 8.87
CA MET A 150 -8.12 -15.33 7.84
C MET A 150 -7.23 -15.30 6.60
N PHE A 151 -6.88 -14.12 6.11
CA PHE A 151 -5.98 -13.96 4.98
C PHE A 151 -4.61 -14.60 5.24
N ARG A 152 -4.01 -14.36 6.43
CA ARG A 152 -2.71 -14.98 6.80
C ARG A 152 -2.78 -16.50 6.80
N LEU A 153 -3.86 -17.07 7.35
CA LEU A 153 -4.06 -18.52 7.34
C LEU A 153 -4.20 -19.07 5.91
N ILE A 154 -4.90 -18.35 5.01
CA ILE A 154 -5.02 -18.73 3.60
C ILE A 154 -3.65 -18.72 2.91
N VAL A 155 -2.85 -17.67 3.13
CA VAL A 155 -1.49 -17.57 2.56
C VAL A 155 -0.62 -18.73 3.04
N GLU A 156 -0.64 -19.03 4.34
CA GLU A 156 0.11 -20.15 4.91
C GLU A 156 -0.33 -21.49 4.33
N GLU A 157 -1.65 -21.72 4.26
CA GLU A 157 -2.24 -22.94 3.72
C GLU A 157 -1.85 -23.16 2.26
N ILE A 158 -1.93 -22.10 1.45
CA ILE A 158 -1.51 -22.13 0.05
C ILE A 158 -0.02 -22.44 -0.06
N ASN A 159 0.83 -21.78 0.72
CA ASN A 159 2.28 -21.97 0.63
C ASN A 159 2.74 -23.34 1.15
N THR A 160 2.06 -23.90 2.15
CA THR A 160 2.49 -25.14 2.82
C THR A 160 1.86 -26.38 2.19
N ASN A 161 0.56 -26.33 1.86
CA ASN A 161 -0.23 -27.50 1.48
C ASN A 161 -0.70 -27.50 0.02
N CYS A 162 -0.56 -26.38 -0.71
CA CYS A 162 -1.01 -26.27 -2.10
C CYS A 162 0.19 -26.10 -3.06
N PRO A 163 0.78 -27.20 -3.59
CA PRO A 163 1.95 -27.12 -4.48
C PRO A 163 1.70 -26.29 -5.74
N ASP A 164 0.46 -26.30 -6.24
CA ASP A 164 0.03 -25.54 -7.42
C ASP A 164 -0.42 -24.11 -7.08
N GLY A 165 -0.46 -23.75 -5.79
CA GLY A 165 -0.92 -22.44 -5.32
C GLY A 165 -2.45 -22.29 -5.30
N GLU A 166 -3.18 -23.40 -5.40
CA GLU A 166 -4.64 -23.46 -5.53
C GLU A 166 -5.30 -24.07 -4.29
N LEU A 167 -6.23 -23.32 -3.69
CA LEU A 167 -6.98 -23.72 -2.50
C LEU A 167 -8.49 -23.69 -2.78
N PRO A 168 -9.23 -24.81 -2.67
CA PRO A 168 -10.67 -24.77 -2.83
C PRO A 168 -11.35 -23.79 -1.85
N ALA A 169 -12.30 -22.99 -2.33
CA ALA A 169 -12.95 -21.94 -1.53
C ALA A 169 -13.60 -22.48 -0.25
N MET A 170 -14.15 -23.69 -0.30
CA MET A 170 -14.71 -24.37 0.88
C MET A 170 -13.63 -24.68 1.94
N GLN A 171 -12.40 -24.99 1.51
CA GLN A 171 -11.26 -25.14 2.42
C GLN A 171 -10.77 -23.77 2.91
N ALA A 172 -10.74 -22.74 2.06
CA ALA A 172 -10.39 -21.38 2.47
C ALA A 172 -11.32 -20.82 3.56
N ILE A 173 -12.63 -21.07 3.47
CA ILE A 173 -13.61 -20.71 4.52
C ILE A 173 -13.34 -21.46 5.83
N ASN A 174 -12.83 -22.68 5.74
CA ASN A 174 -12.56 -23.55 6.88
C ASN A 174 -11.07 -23.64 7.24
N VAL A 175 -10.27 -22.67 6.78
CA VAL A 175 -8.83 -22.66 7.02
C VAL A 175 -8.56 -22.64 8.53
N ARG A 176 -7.85 -23.65 9.01
CA ARG A 176 -7.46 -23.83 10.41
C ARG A 176 -6.10 -24.50 10.45
N LEU A 177 -5.17 -23.89 11.17
CA LEU A 177 -3.91 -24.52 11.57
C LEU A 177 -4.12 -25.29 12.89
N PRO A 178 -3.17 -26.16 13.31
CA PRO A 178 -3.38 -27.15 14.37
C PRO A 178 -4.02 -26.58 15.65
N ASP A 179 -4.92 -27.38 16.23
CA ASP A 179 -5.84 -26.97 17.31
C ASP A 179 -5.16 -26.72 18.67
N GLU A 180 -3.89 -27.11 18.86
CA GLU A 180 -3.25 -27.09 20.18
C GLU A 180 -1.88 -26.39 20.16
N LEU A 181 -1.69 -25.49 21.13
CA LEU A 181 -0.38 -24.94 21.47
C LEU A 181 0.39 -25.97 22.30
N GLU A 182 1.49 -26.50 21.75
CA GLU A 182 2.40 -27.34 22.52
C GLU A 182 3.08 -26.56 23.67
N GLU A 183 3.34 -27.21 24.79
CA GLU A 183 4.14 -26.63 25.87
C GLU A 183 5.55 -26.30 25.36
N GLY A 184 5.94 -25.03 25.46
CA GLY A 184 7.20 -24.53 24.87
C GLY A 184 7.04 -23.91 23.48
N ALA A 185 5.81 -23.66 23.02
CA ALA A 185 5.53 -23.00 21.76
C ALA A 185 6.31 -21.67 21.60
N THR A 186 6.94 -21.54 20.44
CA THR A 186 7.64 -20.32 20.00
C THR A 186 6.67 -19.14 19.85
N GLN A 187 7.20 -17.93 19.82
CA GLN A 187 6.39 -16.72 19.60
C GLN A 187 5.62 -16.74 18.27
N ALA A 188 6.18 -17.38 17.23
CA ALA A 188 5.53 -17.58 15.94
C ALA A 188 4.30 -18.50 16.08
N GLN A 189 4.45 -19.64 16.76
CA GLN A 189 3.35 -20.58 17.01
C GLN A 189 2.23 -19.95 17.87
N GLN A 190 2.59 -19.13 18.86
CA GLN A 190 1.61 -18.36 19.64
C GLN A 190 0.83 -17.36 18.78
N THR A 191 1.50 -16.68 17.85
CA THR A 191 0.86 -15.73 16.93
C THR A 191 -0.08 -16.44 15.95
N GLN A 192 0.36 -17.57 15.40
CA GLN A 192 -0.47 -18.42 14.53
C GLN A 192 -1.73 -18.93 15.26
N PHE A 193 -1.58 -19.41 16.50
CA PHE A 193 -2.72 -19.86 17.30
C PHE A 193 -3.75 -18.74 17.54
N MET A 194 -3.28 -17.52 17.82
CA MET A 194 -4.16 -16.35 17.94
C MET A 194 -4.95 -16.10 16.65
N HIS A 195 -4.31 -16.18 15.48
CA HIS A 195 -5.00 -16.07 14.19
C HIS A 195 -6.07 -17.14 14.00
N THR A 196 -5.78 -18.40 14.35
CA THR A 196 -6.77 -19.49 14.31
C THR A 196 -7.98 -19.20 15.19
N GLN A 197 -7.78 -18.70 16.42
CA GLN A 197 -8.86 -18.32 17.33
C GLN A 197 -9.72 -17.17 16.79
N HIS A 198 -9.09 -16.14 16.20
CA HIS A 198 -9.80 -15.03 15.56
C HIS A 198 -10.75 -15.50 14.45
N VAL A 199 -10.29 -16.45 13.63
CA VAL A 199 -11.05 -16.98 12.49
C VAL A 199 -12.09 -18.01 12.93
N ALA A 200 -11.82 -18.79 13.98
CA ALA A 200 -12.79 -19.73 14.56
C ALA A 200 -14.03 -19.01 15.10
N ASN A 201 -13.86 -17.80 15.62
CA ASN A 201 -14.95 -16.96 16.11
C ASN A 201 -15.77 -16.28 15.00
N MET A 202 -15.35 -16.37 13.73
CA MET A 202 -16.13 -15.86 12.60
C MET A 202 -17.22 -16.85 12.19
N GLY A 203 -18.46 -16.38 12.04
CA GLY A 203 -19.53 -17.17 11.43
C GLY A 203 -19.32 -17.39 9.92
N SER A 204 -19.90 -18.46 9.35
CA SER A 204 -19.71 -18.82 7.92
C SER A 204 -19.99 -17.66 6.96
N SER A 205 -21.11 -16.96 7.15
CA SER A 205 -21.47 -15.79 6.32
C SER A 205 -20.44 -14.65 6.42
N ALA A 206 -19.83 -14.45 7.58
CA ALA A 206 -18.77 -13.45 7.73
C ALA A 206 -17.48 -13.85 7.01
N LYS A 207 -17.16 -15.15 6.96
CA LYS A 207 -16.00 -15.68 6.23
C LYS A 207 -16.19 -15.61 4.72
N GLU A 208 -17.39 -15.91 4.22
CA GLU A 208 -17.73 -15.74 2.81
C GLU A 208 -17.63 -14.27 2.39
N ALA A 209 -18.18 -13.35 3.19
CA ALA A 209 -18.06 -11.92 2.96
C ALA A 209 -16.60 -11.45 2.99
N ALA A 210 -15.78 -12.01 3.89
CA ALA A 210 -14.35 -11.73 3.97
C ALA A 210 -13.62 -12.16 2.70
N LEU A 211 -13.88 -13.36 2.15
CA LEU A 211 -13.29 -13.82 0.89
C LEU A 211 -13.66 -12.89 -0.28
N LEU A 212 -14.94 -12.56 -0.44
CA LEU A 212 -15.40 -11.65 -1.49
C LEU A 212 -14.70 -10.28 -1.41
N LYS A 213 -14.51 -9.79 -0.19
CA LYS A 213 -13.81 -8.53 0.05
C LYS A 213 -12.31 -8.62 -0.26
N MET A 214 -11.65 -9.71 0.13
CA MET A 214 -10.24 -9.95 -0.20
C MET A 214 -10.02 -10.04 -1.72
N GLU A 215 -10.96 -10.68 -2.43
CA GLU A 215 -10.95 -10.78 -3.88
C GLU A 215 -11.12 -9.41 -4.54
N ALA A 216 -12.14 -8.64 -4.14
CA ALA A 216 -12.38 -7.29 -4.65
C ALA A 216 -11.20 -6.32 -4.38
N GLU A 217 -10.44 -6.55 -3.31
CA GLU A 217 -9.26 -5.79 -2.94
C GLU A 217 -7.97 -6.29 -3.62
N GLY A 218 -8.04 -7.40 -4.35
CA GLY A 218 -6.94 -8.02 -5.10
C GLY A 218 -5.94 -8.82 -4.25
N TRP A 219 -6.28 -9.14 -3.00
CA TRP A 219 -5.45 -9.95 -2.10
C TRP A 219 -5.47 -11.44 -2.48
N ILE A 220 -6.62 -11.90 -2.93
CA ILE A 220 -6.81 -13.24 -3.48
C ILE A 220 -7.44 -13.13 -4.87
N ALA A 221 -7.35 -14.19 -5.66
CA ALA A 221 -8.19 -14.40 -6.83
C ALA A 221 -9.05 -15.63 -6.60
N ASN A 222 -10.25 -15.66 -7.16
CA ASN A 222 -11.15 -16.80 -7.07
C ASN A 222 -11.63 -17.14 -8.48
N ASP A 223 -11.24 -18.31 -8.98
CA ASP A 223 -11.66 -18.82 -10.28
C ASP A 223 -12.54 -20.05 -10.06
N ASP A 224 -13.84 -19.92 -10.27
CA ASP A 224 -14.84 -20.98 -10.12
C ASP A 224 -14.74 -21.78 -8.80
N GLY A 225 -14.44 -21.10 -7.70
CA GLY A 225 -14.32 -21.72 -6.37
C GLY A 225 -12.92 -22.23 -6.05
N ILE A 226 -11.91 -21.89 -6.84
CA ILE A 226 -10.49 -22.09 -6.56
C ILE A 226 -9.88 -20.75 -6.17
N VAL A 227 -9.44 -20.65 -4.91
CA VAL A 227 -8.79 -19.48 -4.35
C VAL A 227 -7.28 -19.56 -4.57
N THR A 228 -6.70 -18.48 -5.09
CA THR A 228 -5.26 -18.31 -5.24
C THR A 228 -4.81 -16.96 -4.71
N LEU A 229 -3.49 -16.73 -4.61
CA LEU A 229 -2.97 -15.43 -4.20
C LEU A 229 -3.17 -14.40 -5.31
N GLY A 230 -3.70 -13.23 -4.96
CA GLY A 230 -3.96 -12.16 -5.91
C GLY A 230 -2.72 -11.33 -6.21
N VAL A 231 -2.79 -10.52 -7.28
CA VAL A 231 -1.70 -9.64 -7.74
C VAL A 231 -1.15 -8.76 -6.62
N ARG A 232 -2.04 -8.23 -5.77
CA ARG A 232 -1.66 -7.31 -4.69
C ARG A 232 -0.78 -8.00 -3.64
N THR A 233 -1.03 -9.28 -3.37
CA THR A 233 -0.21 -10.08 -2.46
C THR A 233 1.22 -10.20 -2.98
N TYR A 234 1.41 -10.45 -4.27
CA TYR A 234 2.74 -10.48 -4.89
C TYR A 234 3.45 -9.12 -4.96
N LEU A 235 2.69 -8.01 -4.95
CA LEU A 235 3.26 -6.66 -4.94
C LEU A 235 3.67 -6.24 -3.53
N GLU A 236 2.76 -6.37 -2.57
CA GLU A 236 2.95 -5.82 -1.22
C GLU A 236 3.66 -6.77 -0.28
N LEU A 237 3.55 -8.09 -0.49
CA LEU A 237 3.98 -9.11 0.47
C LEU A 237 4.99 -10.09 -0.12
N GLU A 238 5.80 -9.65 -1.09
CA GLU A 238 6.84 -10.49 -1.74
C GLU A 238 7.71 -11.23 -0.71
N ASP A 239 8.07 -10.57 0.39
CA ASP A 239 8.90 -11.15 1.45
C ASP A 239 8.21 -12.35 2.13
N LEU A 240 6.88 -12.31 2.31
CA LEU A 240 6.09 -13.43 2.87
C LEU A 240 5.98 -14.62 1.90
N LEU A 241 6.22 -14.41 0.61
CA LEU A 241 6.13 -15.45 -0.42
C LEU A 241 7.47 -16.11 -0.73
N SER A 242 8.55 -15.60 -0.14
CA SER A 242 9.94 -16.04 -0.36
C SER A 242 10.52 -16.89 0.78
N ALA A 243 9.71 -17.18 1.80
CA ALA A 243 10.08 -17.99 2.97
C ALA A 243 9.97 -19.50 2.70
#